data_AF-A0A9P4R3C2-F1
#
_entry.id   AF-A0A9P4R3C2-F1
#
_cell.length_a   1.000
_cell.length_b   1.000
_cell.length_c   1.000
_cell.angle_alpha   90.00
_cell.angle_beta   90.00
_cell.angle_gamma   90.00
#
_symmetry.space_group_name_H-M   'P 1'
#
loop_
_entity.id
_entity.type
_entity.pdbx_description
1 polymer ?
#
loop_
_entity_poly.entity_id
_entity_poly.type
_entity_poly.pdbx_seq_one_letter_code
_entity_poly.pdbx_strand_id
1 'polypeptide(L)'
;MINSAFAALHFSGVCINIEGGANVYNEEATKNACAAYQTRNTGEKQWDTCPDCEMTTIGGVELCHSGEQHIGGDELYYYCQQAGAADSMAD
;
A
#
# COMPACT_ATOMS: atom_id res chain seq x y z
N MET A 1 0.78 22.70 6.30
CA MET A 1 0.20 22.21 5.03
C MET A 1 1.20 21.22 4.46
N ILE A 2 1.04 19.94 4.77
CA ILE A 2 1.91 18.89 4.20
C ILE A 2 1.19 18.38 2.96
N ASN A 3 1.86 18.52 1.83
CA ASN A 3 1.35 18.26 0.49
C ASN A 3 1.49 16.75 0.21
N SER A 4 0.66 15.92 0.86
CA SER A 4 0.72 14.44 0.84
C SER A 4 0.26 13.80 -0.48
N ALA A 5 0.76 14.28 -1.61
CA ALA A 5 0.44 13.73 -2.93
C ALA A 5 1.66 13.46 -3.82
N PHE A 6 2.84 13.91 -3.40
CA PHE A 6 4.10 13.75 -4.13
C PHE A 6 5.20 13.04 -3.33
N ALA A 7 4.94 12.64 -2.08
CA ALA A 7 5.91 11.88 -1.30
C ALA A 7 5.93 10.44 -1.84
N ALA A 8 6.67 10.25 -2.94
CA ALA A 8 6.89 9.03 -3.71
C ALA A 8 5.62 8.19 -4.00
N LEU A 9 5.15 8.27 -5.24
CA LEU A 9 4.31 7.19 -5.75
C LEU A 9 5.20 5.97 -6.03
N HIS A 10 4.66 4.81 -5.72
CA HIS A 10 5.33 3.52 -5.74
C HIS A 10 4.58 2.57 -6.66
N PHE A 11 5.31 1.59 -7.20
CA PHE A 11 4.71 0.50 -7.96
C PHE A 11 4.14 -0.56 -7.04
N SER A 12 4.72 -0.74 -5.86
CA SER A 12 4.42 -1.87 -4.99
C SER A 12 4.33 -1.46 -3.53
N GLY A 13 3.52 -2.20 -2.76
CA GLY A 13 3.34 -1.97 -1.33
C GLY A 13 3.03 -3.24 -0.55
N VAL A 14 3.58 -3.34 0.66
CA VAL A 14 3.29 -4.41 1.63
C VAL A 14 3.03 -3.85 3.02
N CYS A 15 2.21 -4.55 3.79
CA CYS A 15 1.99 -4.27 5.21
C CYS A 15 2.89 -5.15 6.08
N ILE A 16 3.39 -4.58 7.18
CA ILE A 16 4.30 -5.27 8.09
C ILE A 16 3.90 -5.07 9.55
N ASN A 17 4.24 -6.04 10.38
CA ASN A 17 4.23 -5.94 11.83
C ASN A 17 5.65 -5.69 12.34
N ILE A 18 5.76 -5.17 13.56
CA ILE A 18 7.03 -5.01 14.25
C ILE A 18 7.05 -6.01 15.41
N GLU A 19 7.82 -7.09 15.26
CA GLU A 19 7.96 -8.14 16.26
C GLU A 19 9.41 -8.19 16.76
N GLY A 20 9.62 -7.88 18.04
CA GLY A 20 10.98 -7.85 18.61
C GLY A 20 11.93 -6.85 17.95
N GLY A 21 11.40 -5.83 17.25
CA GLY A 21 12.18 -4.85 16.48
C GLY A 21 12.49 -5.26 15.04
N ALA A 22 12.00 -6.41 14.58
CA ALA A 22 12.10 -6.85 13.18
C ALA A 22 10.79 -6.58 12.43
N ASN A 23 10.92 -6.24 11.15
CA ASN A 23 9.79 -6.11 10.24
C ASN A 23 9.35 -7.51 9.79
N VAL A 24 8.11 -7.88 10.08
CA VAL A 24 7.50 -9.17 9.73
C VAL A 24 6.38 -8.92 8.73
N TYR A 25 6.42 -9.60 7.58
CA TYR A 25 5.39 -9.48 6.56
C TYR A 25 4.01 -9.88 7.09
N ASN A 26 3.01 -9.04 6.85
CA ASN A 26 1.63 -9.28 7.23
C ASN A 26 0.75 -9.44 5.98
N GLU A 27 0.53 -10.69 5.59
CA GLU A 27 -0.20 -11.07 4.37
C GLU A 27 -1.66 -10.63 4.38
N GLU A 28 -2.36 -10.88 5.48
CA GLU A 28 -3.77 -10.52 5.62
C GLU A 28 -3.96 -9.00 5.53
N ALA A 29 -3.11 -8.24 6.23
CA ALA A 29 -3.16 -6.79 6.16
C ALA A 29 -2.83 -6.27 4.76
N THR A 30 -1.87 -6.88 4.06
CA THR A 30 -1.49 -6.52 2.69
C THR A 30 -2.66 -6.74 1.72
N LYS A 31 -3.36 -7.87 1.83
CA LYS A 31 -4.55 -8.18 1.01
C LYS A 31 -5.67 -7.17 1.25
N ASN A 32 -5.96 -6.87 2.52
CA ASN A 32 -7.00 -5.92 2.89
C ASN A 32 -6.67 -4.49 2.43
N ALA A 33 -5.41 -4.06 2.59
CA ALA A 33 -4.95 -2.77 2.10
C ALA A 33 -5.04 -2.66 0.58
N CYS A 34 -4.67 -3.72 -0.15
CA CYS A 34 -4.76 -3.71 -1.61
C CYS A 34 -6.20 -3.65 -2.12
N ALA A 35 -7.13 -4.37 -1.48
CA ALA A 35 -8.56 -4.28 -1.80
C ALA A 35 -9.11 -2.86 -1.57
N ALA A 36 -8.63 -2.17 -0.52
CA ALA A 36 -8.99 -0.78 -0.26
C ALA A 36 -8.45 0.17 -1.35
N TYR A 37 -7.20 -0.02 -1.82
CA TYR A 37 -6.66 0.72 -2.96
C TYR A 37 -7.44 0.50 -4.24
N GLN A 38 -7.76 -0.76 -4.56
CA GLN A 38 -8.50 -1.11 -5.78
C GLN A 38 -9.89 -0.44 -5.83
N THR A 39 -10.54 -0.28 -4.68
CA THR A 39 -11.87 0.35 -4.58
C THR A 39 -11.81 1.84 -4.27
N ARG A 40 -10.62 2.43 -4.21
CA ARG A 40 -10.41 3.82 -3.84
C ARG A 40 -10.89 4.78 -4.93
N ASN A 41 -11.60 5.82 -4.50
CA ASN A 41 -11.94 6.97 -5.33
C ASN A 41 -12.12 8.21 -4.43
N THR A 42 -11.06 9.02 -4.30
CA THR A 42 -11.05 10.22 -3.43
C THR A 42 -11.04 11.55 -4.20
N GLY A 43 -11.12 11.50 -5.54
CA GLY A 43 -10.90 12.64 -6.42
C GLY A 43 -10.53 12.22 -7.84
N GLU A 44 -9.97 13.15 -8.62
CA GLU A 44 -9.70 12.97 -10.06
C GLU A 44 -8.20 12.86 -10.39
N LYS A 45 -7.31 12.92 -9.40
CA LYS A 45 -5.87 12.88 -9.61
C LYS A 45 -5.38 11.44 -9.66
N GLN A 46 -4.18 11.21 -10.20
CA GLN A 46 -3.59 9.87 -10.32
C GLN A 46 -3.67 9.11 -8.99
N TRP A 47 -3.16 9.70 -7.91
CA TRP A 47 -3.19 9.09 -6.58
C TRP A 47 -4.57 9.00 -5.94
N ASP A 48 -5.62 9.65 -6.47
CA ASP A 48 -6.96 9.57 -5.89
C ASP A 48 -7.67 8.25 -6.22
N THR A 49 -7.13 7.48 -7.15
CA THR A 49 -7.64 6.20 -7.62
C THR A 49 -6.50 5.19 -7.74
N CYS A 50 -6.83 3.91 -7.79
CA CYS A 50 -5.88 2.88 -8.23
C CYS A 50 -6.60 1.80 -9.04
N PRO A 51 -6.97 2.11 -10.30
CA PRO A 51 -7.73 1.18 -11.14
C PRO A 51 -6.94 -0.07 -11.53
N ASP A 52 -5.61 -0.01 -11.44
CA ASP A 52 -4.65 -1.06 -11.77
C ASP A 52 -4.06 -1.74 -10.52
N CYS A 53 -4.48 -1.38 -9.31
CA CYS A 53 -4.01 -2.04 -8.09
C CYS A 53 -4.54 -3.48 -8.02
N GLU A 54 -3.61 -4.43 -7.89
CA GLU A 54 -3.93 -5.84 -7.69
C GLU A 54 -2.91 -6.53 -6.78
N MET A 55 -3.35 -7.62 -6.15
CA MET A 55 -2.43 -8.52 -5.46
C MET A 55 -1.64 -9.32 -6.48
N THR A 56 -0.31 -9.29 -6.39
CA THR A 56 0.60 -10.06 -7.24
C THR A 56 1.70 -10.70 -6.40
N THR A 57 2.46 -11.62 -7.00
CA THR A 57 3.61 -12.25 -6.36
C THR A 57 4.90 -11.86 -7.07
N ILE A 58 5.77 -11.11 -6.39
CA ILE A 58 7.09 -10.72 -6.91
C ILE A 58 8.15 -11.29 -5.98
N GLY A 59 9.12 -12.04 -6.54
CA GLY A 59 10.20 -12.63 -5.74
C GLY A 59 9.72 -13.63 -4.67
N GLY A 60 8.52 -14.20 -4.81
CA GLY A 60 7.92 -15.10 -3.83
C GLY A 60 7.17 -14.41 -2.68
N VAL A 61 7.02 -13.09 -2.73
CA VAL A 61 6.25 -12.29 -1.75
C VAL A 61 4.97 -11.80 -2.42
N GLU A 62 3.83 -12.00 -1.76
CA GLU A 62 2.57 -11.39 -2.19
C GLU A 62 2.58 -9.90 -1.80
N LEU A 63 2.25 -9.02 -2.74
CA LEU A 63 2.23 -7.57 -2.53
C LEU A 63 1.13 -6.91 -3.35
N CYS A 64 0.75 -5.70 -2.96
CA CYS A 64 -0.12 -4.87 -3.79
C CYS A 64 0.71 -4.17 -4.85
N HIS A 65 0.35 -4.32 -6.12
CA HIS A 65 1.08 -3.74 -7.25
C HIS A 65 0.19 -2.87 -8.11
N SER A 66 0.76 -1.78 -8.62
CA SER A 66 0.21 -0.86 -9.60
C SER A 66 1.28 -0.64 -10.67
N GLY A 67 0.95 -0.96 -11.92
CA GLY A 67 1.82 -0.71 -13.08
C GLY A 67 1.95 0.77 -13.44
N GLU A 68 1.01 1.61 -13.00
CA GLU A 68 0.94 3.04 -13.27
C GLU A 68 1.34 3.91 -12.07
N GLN A 69 1.98 3.35 -11.04
CA GLN A 69 2.46 4.05 -9.84
C GLN A 69 1.35 4.85 -9.12
N HIS A 70 0.35 4.16 -8.59
CA HIS A 70 -0.73 4.77 -7.81
C HIS A 70 -0.58 4.65 -6.29
N ILE A 71 0.43 3.92 -5.80
CA ILE A 71 0.60 3.62 -4.37
C ILE A 71 1.38 4.75 -3.69
N GLY A 72 0.70 5.60 -2.92
CA GLY A 72 1.36 6.59 -2.04
C GLY A 72 1.78 6.00 -0.70
N GLY A 73 2.97 6.35 -0.19
CA GLY A 73 3.49 5.79 1.07
C GLY A 73 2.65 6.11 2.31
N ASP A 74 2.24 7.37 2.51
CA ASP A 74 1.39 7.78 3.64
C ASP A 74 0.02 7.08 3.59
N GLU A 75 -0.58 6.98 2.40
CA GLU A 75 -1.85 6.27 2.22
C GLU A 75 -1.72 4.76 2.42
N LEU A 76 -0.61 4.15 2.00
CA LEU A 76 -0.38 2.72 2.22
C LEU A 76 -0.28 2.43 3.72
N TYR A 77 0.45 3.27 4.45
CA TYR A 77 0.52 3.20 5.90
C TYR A 77 -0.88 3.28 6.54
N TYR A 78 -1.71 4.23 6.09
CA TYR A 78 -3.08 4.39 6.58
C TYR A 78 -3.95 3.14 6.36
N TYR A 79 -3.86 2.50 5.18
CA TYR A 79 -4.63 1.27 4.91
C TYR A 79 -4.07 0.05 5.65
N CYS A 80 -2.74 -0.08 5.77
CA CYS A 80 -2.12 -1.14 6.55
C CYS A 80 -2.54 -1.07 8.03
N GLN A 81 -2.57 0.14 8.62
CA GLN A 81 -3.03 0.34 10.00
C GLN A 81 -4.51 -0.02 10.19
N GLN A 82 -5.39 0.37 9.25
CA GLN A 82 -6.79 -0.05 9.29
C GLN A 82 -6.96 -1.56 9.18
N ALA A 83 -6.07 -2.22 8.44
CA ALA A 83 -6.05 -3.66 8.27
C ALA A 83 -5.34 -4.41 9.43
N GLY A 84 -4.88 -3.69 10.46
CA GLY A 84 -4.29 -4.27 11.67
C GLY A 84 -2.78 -4.55 11.61
N ALA A 85 -2.08 -4.07 10.59
CA ALA A 85 -0.62 -4.05 10.57
C ALA A 85 -0.08 -2.86 11.38
N ALA A 86 1.21 -2.90 11.74
CA ALA A 86 1.86 -1.85 12.51
C ALA A 86 2.51 -0.76 11.62
N ASP A 87 2.93 -1.13 10.41
CA ASP A 87 3.61 -0.25 9.47
C ASP A 87 3.45 -0.75 8.01
N SER A 88 4.04 -0.05 7.06
CA SER A 88 4.04 -0.35 5.63
C SER A 88 5.40 -0.14 4.99
N MET A 89 5.63 -0.81 3.86
CA MET A 89 6.79 -0.59 2.99
C MET A 89 6.32 -0.46 1.55
N ALA A 90 6.87 0.52 0.81
CA ALA A 90 6.53 0.77 -0.58
C ALA A 90 7.80 0.96 -1.43
N ASP A 91 7.74 0.52 -2.70
CA ASP A 91 8.82 0.59 -3.70
C ASP A 91 8.27 1.06 -5.06
#